data_AF-A0A846XVE0-F1
#
_entry.id   AF-A0A846XVE0-F1
#
_cell.length_a   1.000
_cell.length_b   1.000
_cell.length_c   1.000
_cell.angle_alpha   90.00
_cell.angle_beta   90.00
_cell.angle_gamma   90.00
#
_symmetry.space_group_name_H-M   'P 1'
#
loop_
_entity.id
_entity.type
_entity.pdbx_description
1 polymer ?
#
loop_
_entity_poly.entity_id
_entity_poly.type
_entity_poly.pdbx_seq_one_letter_code
_entity_poly.pdbx_strand_id
1 'polypeptide(L)'
;MLEYPSPRARRVLTRLLCGLVLLIAAAVPVTATAAPPPAYQWRQEFLTTPDGVRLHADILRPAGMADDVRTPVIMTVSPYRNHLAFLTEVYPEGGPSTRDLYPELFLDAGYTYVIVDLRGFGGSSGCPDFGGPGEQSDVRTAVEWAAAQPWSTGRVGLTGTSYEAWTGIMGLATRPEGLAAVAAFEPDVDPYSYLYMDGISWKFSGKPVTEDGIRPAEMAGFEHLLISSTPGHPADSAEYRANAARLPAECAEPYLSGLLDHDRDNQFWNDRDLVERVRGSDIPLFLGQGFLDYNTRAYRVVDLWKNHNLPEDKAWFGQWGHQNCHEKCGTPQFDSELLGFFDKYVAQRDVTVPGPRVTVGTPDARWRSEKSWPPADSAMVAMPVHPGEYTDRGVVPGPDREYWTLSQPLPADQHLSGVPTVALNLDGPPNAAVAAELYDVAPDGHATVVTVGITPVTESATIRMLAQDWTVPAGHRIGVRITDVLDTVWAHVPANARVRVLSGTAQLPLLTRTRDFDLTGGTSEALGKWMARHATTLSPEVLRAPAVQVGFPDRGGDR
;
A
#
# COMPACT_ATOMS: atom_id res chain seq x y z
N MET A 1 64.91 2.31 -11.44
CA MET A 1 65.77 3.05 -10.51
C MET A 1 64.96 4.24 -10.02
N LEU A 2 64.43 4.14 -8.79
CA LEU A 2 64.79 4.97 -7.61
C LEU A 2 64.12 6.36 -7.72
N GLU A 3 63.34 6.90 -6.79
CA GLU A 3 63.03 6.59 -5.38
C GLU A 3 61.87 7.54 -4.95
N TYR A 4 61.08 7.11 -3.95
CA TYR A 4 60.08 7.94 -3.26
C TYR A 4 60.74 8.98 -2.33
N PRO A 5 60.09 10.15 -2.13
CA PRO A 5 59.83 10.64 -0.77
C PRO A 5 58.40 11.22 -0.67
N SER A 6 57.73 11.46 0.47
CA SER A 6 57.74 10.99 1.85
C SER A 6 56.38 11.45 2.45
N PRO A 7 55.96 10.94 3.64
CA PRO A 7 54.63 11.15 4.20
C PRO A 7 54.59 12.29 5.22
N ARG A 8 53.64 13.23 5.08
CA ARG A 8 53.01 14.08 6.13
C ARG A 8 52.50 15.39 5.51
N ALA A 9 51.21 15.42 5.14
CA ALA A 9 50.38 16.64 5.13
C ALA A 9 48.99 16.32 4.55
N ARG A 10 48.10 15.71 5.34
CA ARG A 10 46.64 15.74 5.09
C ARG A 10 45.80 15.14 6.23
N ARG A 11 46.16 15.46 7.47
CA ARG A 11 45.32 15.18 8.65
C ARG A 11 45.40 16.31 9.67
N VAL A 12 44.92 17.51 9.31
CA VAL A 12 44.58 18.57 10.30
C VAL A 12 43.36 19.42 9.90
N LEU A 13 42.83 19.36 8.67
CA LEU A 13 41.74 20.24 8.23
C LEU A 13 40.35 19.55 8.16
N THR A 14 39.88 18.91 9.23
CA THR A 14 38.48 18.41 9.29
C THR A 14 37.93 18.26 10.71
N ARG A 15 38.33 19.14 11.65
CA ARG A 15 37.77 19.14 13.03
C ARG A 15 37.50 20.53 13.63
N LEU A 16 37.40 21.58 12.81
CA LEU A 16 37.08 22.95 13.27
C LEU A 16 36.04 23.62 12.36
N LEU A 17 34.95 22.89 12.07
CA LEU A 17 33.77 23.42 11.36
C LEU A 17 32.44 22.91 11.98
N CYS A 18 32.47 22.52 13.25
CA CYS A 18 31.28 22.15 14.05
C CYS A 18 31.11 23.04 15.29
N GLY A 19 31.65 24.26 15.32
CA GLY A 19 31.55 25.07 16.52
C GLY A 19 31.97 26.52 16.35
N LEU A 20 31.28 27.28 15.49
CA LEU A 20 31.08 28.74 15.64
C LEU A 20 30.13 29.31 14.56
N VAL A 21 28.86 28.89 14.54
CA VAL A 21 27.78 29.72 13.97
C VAL A 21 26.61 29.67 14.96
N LEU A 22 26.88 30.25 16.11
CA LEU A 22 25.90 30.63 17.12
C LEU A 22 26.29 32.06 17.50
N LEU A 23 25.30 32.97 17.50
CA LEU A 23 25.34 34.39 17.86
C LEU A 23 25.65 35.37 16.71
N ILE A 24 24.59 35.79 16.00
CA ILE A 24 23.98 37.14 16.08
C ILE A 24 22.81 37.12 15.09
N ALA A 25 21.60 36.85 15.58
CA ALA A 25 20.36 37.14 14.84
C ALA A 25 19.74 38.38 15.49
N ALA A 26 19.76 39.49 14.77
CA ALA A 26 19.06 40.70 15.17
C ALA A 26 17.55 40.40 15.20
N ALA A 27 16.91 40.65 16.35
CA ALA A 27 15.47 40.51 16.51
C ALA A 27 14.76 41.59 15.68
N VAL A 28 14.22 41.19 14.53
CA VAL A 28 13.15 41.93 13.87
C VAL A 28 11.84 41.51 14.56
N PRO A 29 11.03 42.43 15.09
CA PRO A 29 9.73 42.06 15.63
C PRO A 29 8.86 41.56 14.48
N VAL A 30 8.73 40.24 14.37
CA VAL A 30 7.68 39.62 13.57
C VAL A 30 6.37 39.93 14.27
N THR A 31 5.62 40.89 13.74
CA THR A 31 4.20 41.01 14.07
C THR A 31 3.53 39.72 13.61
N ALA A 32 3.31 38.81 14.55
CA ALA A 32 2.46 37.65 14.33
C ALA A 32 1.06 38.17 14.00
N THR A 33 0.71 38.18 12.72
CA THR A 33 -0.69 38.20 12.32
C THR A 33 -1.34 37.00 13.00
N ALA A 34 -2.34 37.25 13.86
CA ALA A 34 -3.08 36.19 14.51
C ALA A 34 -3.51 35.19 13.43
N ALA A 35 -3.10 33.93 13.60
CA ALA A 35 -3.56 32.86 12.74
C ALA A 35 -5.11 32.89 12.74
N PRO A 36 -5.77 32.68 11.59
CA PRO A 36 -7.21 32.52 11.58
C PRO A 36 -7.59 31.44 12.62
N PRO A 37 -8.71 31.61 13.34
CA PRO A 37 -9.15 30.62 14.30
C PRO A 37 -9.25 29.23 13.62
N PRO A 38 -8.93 28.16 14.35
CA PRO A 38 -8.95 26.82 13.77
C PRO A 38 -10.33 26.53 13.18
N ALA A 39 -10.36 25.86 12.02
CA ALA A 39 -11.59 25.52 11.31
C ALA A 39 -12.54 24.61 12.14
N TYR A 40 -12.02 24.01 13.20
CA TYR A 40 -12.73 23.11 14.09
C TYR A 40 -12.38 23.36 15.56
N GLN A 41 -13.28 22.93 16.44
CA GLN A 41 -13.01 22.72 17.85
C GLN A 41 -12.77 21.23 18.10
N TRP A 42 -11.93 20.89 19.08
CA TRP A 42 -11.68 19.50 19.43
C TRP A 42 -11.61 19.29 20.93
N ARG A 43 -11.85 18.04 21.34
CA ARG A 43 -11.56 17.54 22.69
C ARG A 43 -11.06 16.11 22.60
N GLN A 44 -10.36 15.65 23.64
CA GLN A 44 -10.00 14.25 23.79
C GLN A 44 -10.96 13.54 24.75
N GLU A 45 -11.18 12.26 24.48
CA GLU A 45 -11.84 11.31 25.37
C GLU A 45 -11.05 10.00 25.38
N PHE A 46 -11.40 9.12 26.30
CA PHE A 46 -10.81 7.79 26.38
C PHE A 46 -11.90 6.75 26.56
N LEU A 47 -11.71 5.61 25.92
CA LEU A 47 -12.61 4.47 26.00
C LEU A 47 -11.84 3.23 26.48
N THR A 48 -12.55 2.33 27.15
CA THR A 48 -11.97 1.10 27.68
C THR A 48 -12.46 -0.09 26.86
N THR A 49 -11.53 -0.89 26.35
CA THR A 49 -11.82 -2.13 25.61
C THR A 49 -12.21 -3.26 26.57
N PRO A 50 -12.80 -4.36 26.07
CA PRO A 50 -13.16 -5.50 26.91
C PRO A 50 -11.98 -6.11 27.69
N ASP A 51 -10.76 -6.06 27.15
CA ASP A 51 -9.53 -6.53 27.79
C ASP A 51 -8.87 -5.47 28.69
N GLY A 52 -9.49 -4.29 28.86
CA GLY A 52 -9.05 -3.25 29.80
C GLY A 52 -8.01 -2.28 29.23
N VAL A 53 -7.66 -2.39 27.95
CA VAL A 53 -6.87 -1.36 27.25
C VAL A 53 -7.67 -0.07 27.21
N ARG A 54 -6.98 1.06 27.41
CA ARG A 54 -7.58 2.39 27.29
C ARG A 54 -7.11 3.02 26.01
N LEU A 55 -8.06 3.24 25.10
CA LEU A 55 -7.80 3.90 23.83
C LEU A 55 -8.05 5.40 23.97
N HIS A 56 -7.17 6.21 23.39
CA HIS A 56 -7.30 7.64 23.24
C HIS A 56 -8.10 7.97 21.98
N ALA A 57 -9.00 8.95 22.07
CA ALA A 57 -9.77 9.45 20.94
C ALA A 57 -9.84 10.98 20.93
N ASP A 58 -9.45 11.60 19.80
CA ASP A 58 -9.72 12.99 19.52
C ASP A 58 -11.04 13.14 18.77
N ILE A 59 -11.89 14.05 19.24
CA ILE A 59 -13.20 14.35 18.66
C ILE A 59 -13.15 15.76 18.09
N LEU A 60 -13.14 15.87 16.77
CA LEU A 60 -13.12 17.11 16.02
C LEU A 60 -14.53 17.43 15.54
N ARG A 61 -14.98 18.66 15.79
CA ARG A 61 -16.31 19.15 15.40
C ARG A 61 -16.21 20.55 14.78
N PRO A 62 -17.12 20.92 13.87
CA PRO A 62 -17.17 22.27 13.33
C PRO A 62 -17.17 23.32 14.45
N ALA A 63 -16.39 24.39 14.26
CA ALA A 63 -16.25 25.44 15.28
C ALA A 63 -17.61 26.05 15.63
N GLY A 64 -17.92 26.14 16.94
CA GLY A 64 -19.18 26.70 17.44
C GLY A 64 -20.39 25.76 17.35
N MET A 65 -20.21 24.50 16.90
CA MET A 65 -21.24 23.49 17.00
C MET A 65 -21.52 23.14 18.47
N ALA A 66 -22.78 23.19 18.88
CA ALA A 66 -23.19 22.83 20.24
C ALA A 66 -23.02 21.31 20.48
N ASP A 67 -22.68 20.95 21.72
CA ASP A 67 -22.33 19.57 22.07
C ASP A 67 -23.46 18.57 21.90
N ASP A 68 -24.71 19.01 22.03
CA ASP A 68 -25.93 18.21 21.94
C ASP A 68 -26.44 18.01 20.51
N VAL A 69 -25.87 18.70 19.52
CA VAL A 69 -26.18 18.46 18.11
C VAL A 69 -25.68 17.07 17.73
N ARG A 70 -26.56 16.22 17.22
CA ARG A 70 -26.19 14.89 16.72
C ARG A 70 -25.72 14.95 15.27
N THR A 71 -24.58 14.35 14.98
CA THR A 71 -24.00 14.28 13.65
C THR A 71 -23.64 12.83 13.26
N PRO A 72 -23.58 12.51 11.96
CA PRO A 72 -22.89 11.32 11.48
C PRO A 72 -21.39 11.40 11.82
N VAL A 73 -20.76 10.26 12.02
CA VAL A 73 -19.36 10.18 12.46
C VAL A 73 -18.50 9.59 11.36
N ILE A 74 -17.40 10.27 11.03
CA ILE A 74 -16.28 9.68 10.29
C ILE A 74 -15.16 9.42 11.28
N MET A 75 -14.53 8.26 11.19
CA MET A 75 -13.50 7.83 12.12
C MET A 75 -12.28 7.28 11.37
N THR A 76 -11.10 7.61 11.89
CA THR A 76 -9.85 6.96 11.56
C THR A 76 -9.27 6.33 12.83
N VAL A 77 -8.99 5.03 12.78
CA VAL A 77 -8.26 4.32 13.85
C VAL A 77 -6.84 4.07 13.36
N SER A 78 -5.84 4.56 14.09
CA SER A 78 -4.49 4.74 13.54
C SER A 78 -3.37 4.47 14.55
N PRO A 79 -2.21 3.98 14.09
CA PRO A 79 -0.99 3.96 14.88
C PRO A 79 -0.14 5.24 14.73
N TYR A 80 -0.57 6.23 13.92
CA TYR A 80 0.32 7.29 13.43
C TYR A 80 0.08 8.68 14.03
N ARG A 81 -0.90 8.83 14.92
CA ARG A 81 -1.56 10.13 15.18
C ARG A 81 -1.17 10.77 16.51
N ASN A 82 0.01 10.43 17.02
CA ASN A 82 0.53 10.99 18.26
C ASN A 82 0.56 12.53 18.21
N HIS A 83 0.10 13.18 19.28
CA HIS A 83 0.10 14.64 19.38
C HIS A 83 1.46 15.31 19.21
N LEU A 84 2.56 14.60 19.43
CA LEU A 84 3.91 15.14 19.21
C LEU A 84 4.49 14.81 17.83
N ALA A 85 3.92 13.85 17.09
CA ALA A 85 4.44 13.48 15.78
C ALA A 85 3.40 12.75 14.90
N PHE A 86 3.44 13.03 13.61
CA PHE A 86 2.88 12.13 12.59
C PHE A 86 3.98 11.18 12.13
N LEU A 87 3.80 9.87 12.34
CA LEU A 87 4.87 8.88 12.14
C LEU A 87 6.12 9.26 12.95
N THR A 88 7.19 9.68 12.28
CA THR A 88 8.44 10.17 12.88
C THR A 88 8.67 11.68 12.66
N GLU A 89 7.73 12.36 11.99
CA GLU A 89 7.78 13.79 11.76
C GLU A 89 7.19 14.55 12.95
N VAL A 90 8.04 15.29 13.66
CA VAL A 90 7.66 16.03 14.86
C VAL A 90 6.67 17.15 14.54
N TYR A 91 5.66 17.27 15.39
CA TYR A 91 4.62 18.30 15.39
C TYR A 91 4.66 19.07 16.74
N PRO A 92 5.48 20.13 16.86
CA PRO A 92 5.70 20.83 18.12
C PRO A 92 4.47 21.55 18.69
N GLU A 93 3.47 21.83 17.87
CA GLU A 93 2.26 22.55 18.28
C GLU A 93 1.33 21.70 19.16
N GLY A 94 1.40 20.38 19.06
CA GLY A 94 0.57 19.46 19.84
C GLY A 94 -0.87 19.32 19.33
N GLY A 95 -1.62 18.41 19.94
CA GLY A 95 -3.02 18.15 19.61
C GLY A 95 -3.22 17.21 18.41
N PRO A 96 -4.46 17.08 17.90
CA PRO A 96 -4.82 16.07 16.93
C PRO A 96 -3.99 16.20 15.64
N SER A 97 -3.35 15.10 15.24
CA SER A 97 -2.51 15.04 14.03
C SER A 97 -3.36 14.71 12.81
N THR A 98 -3.82 15.74 12.08
CA THR A 98 -4.76 15.61 10.94
C THR A 98 -4.09 15.50 9.57
N ARG A 99 -2.76 15.41 9.52
CA ARG A 99 -1.99 15.37 8.28
C ARG A 99 -2.45 14.25 7.35
N ASP A 100 -2.69 14.56 6.08
CA ASP A 100 -3.16 13.62 5.05
C ASP A 100 -4.52 12.95 5.33
N LEU A 101 -5.26 13.37 6.37
CA LEU A 101 -6.65 12.90 6.66
C LEU A 101 -7.73 13.80 6.04
N TYR A 102 -7.41 15.08 5.82
CA TYR A 102 -8.32 16.09 5.26
C TYR A 102 -9.69 16.14 5.97
N PRO A 103 -9.74 16.21 7.32
CA PRO A 103 -11.01 16.15 8.07
C PRO A 103 -11.98 17.29 7.71
N GLU A 104 -11.47 18.42 7.21
CA GLU A 104 -12.25 19.55 6.72
C GLU A 104 -13.31 19.14 5.68
N LEU A 105 -13.02 18.17 4.81
CA LEU A 105 -13.98 17.65 3.83
C LEU A 105 -15.28 17.17 4.50
N PHE A 106 -15.14 16.52 5.65
CA PHE A 106 -16.26 15.97 6.41
C PHE A 106 -16.84 16.98 7.40
N LEU A 107 -15.98 17.78 8.05
CA LEU A 107 -16.43 18.80 9.00
C LEU A 107 -17.29 19.86 8.31
N ASP A 108 -16.89 20.34 7.12
CA ASP A 108 -17.66 21.30 6.33
C ASP A 108 -18.98 20.69 5.84
N ALA A 109 -19.01 19.38 5.65
CA ALA A 109 -20.21 18.63 5.33
C ALA A 109 -21.08 18.31 6.56
N GLY A 110 -20.72 18.74 7.77
CA GLY A 110 -21.53 18.57 8.98
C GLY A 110 -21.37 17.23 9.70
N TYR A 111 -20.23 16.55 9.52
CA TYR A 111 -19.86 15.37 10.29
C TYR A 111 -19.11 15.75 11.57
N THR A 112 -19.08 14.83 12.52
CA THR A 112 -18.00 14.76 13.53
C THR A 112 -16.90 13.88 12.99
N TYR A 113 -15.64 14.30 13.12
CA TYR A 113 -14.47 13.48 12.78
C TYR A 113 -13.80 12.97 14.05
N VAL A 114 -13.52 11.68 14.13
CA VAL A 114 -12.87 11.06 15.28
C VAL A 114 -11.56 10.41 14.87
N ILE A 115 -10.49 10.68 15.61
CA ILE A 115 -9.20 10.01 15.45
C ILE A 115 -8.97 9.17 16.69
N VAL A 116 -8.71 7.88 16.53
CA VAL A 116 -8.44 6.95 17.64
C VAL A 116 -7.04 6.40 17.50
N ASP A 117 -6.25 6.49 18.57
CA ASP A 117 -4.94 5.83 18.61
C ASP A 117 -5.12 4.33 18.89
N LEU A 118 -4.51 3.46 18.09
CA LEU A 118 -4.47 2.02 18.35
C LEU A 118 -3.76 1.69 19.67
N ARG A 119 -4.05 0.51 20.27
CA ARG A 119 -3.36 0.05 21.47
C ARG A 119 -1.83 0.15 21.36
N GLY A 120 -1.20 0.70 22.38
CA GLY A 120 0.24 0.91 22.43
C GLY A 120 0.78 2.04 21.56
N PHE A 121 -0.08 2.84 20.92
CA PHE A 121 0.31 4.03 20.15
C PHE A 121 -0.28 5.29 20.76
N GLY A 122 0.37 6.44 20.53
CA GLY A 122 -0.16 7.74 20.92
C GLY A 122 -0.58 7.80 22.39
N GLY A 123 -1.80 8.26 22.64
CA GLY A 123 -2.38 8.34 23.98
C GLY A 123 -2.93 7.01 24.52
N SER A 124 -2.91 5.93 23.74
CA SER A 124 -3.50 4.64 24.10
C SER A 124 -2.55 3.75 24.91
N SER A 125 -3.10 3.00 25.87
CA SER A 125 -2.33 2.02 26.63
C SER A 125 -2.21 0.68 25.89
N GLY A 126 -1.55 -0.31 26.49
CA GLY A 126 -1.41 -1.66 25.93
C GLY A 126 -0.16 -1.86 25.08
N CYS A 127 -0.07 -3.03 24.44
CA CYS A 127 1.00 -3.38 23.50
C CYS A 127 0.49 -3.28 22.06
N PRO A 128 1.32 -2.81 21.10
CA PRO A 128 1.04 -2.96 19.68
C PRO A 128 0.74 -4.41 19.31
N ASP A 129 -0.20 -4.64 18.39
CA ASP A 129 -0.63 -5.98 18.01
C ASP A 129 -0.98 -6.00 16.52
N PHE A 130 0.02 -5.92 15.64
CA PHE A 130 -0.09 -5.62 14.21
C PHE A 130 -1.24 -6.36 13.51
N GLY A 131 -2.41 -5.73 13.42
CA GLY A 131 -3.69 -6.30 12.99
C GLY A 131 -4.14 -7.62 13.62
N GLY A 132 -3.58 -7.95 14.78
CA GLY A 132 -3.97 -9.10 15.58
C GLY A 132 -5.32 -8.92 16.28
N PRO A 133 -5.74 -9.93 17.04
CA PRO A 133 -7.05 -9.93 17.70
C PRO A 133 -7.29 -8.72 18.61
N GLY A 134 -6.24 -8.17 19.22
CA GLY A 134 -6.31 -6.99 20.05
C GLY A 134 -6.73 -5.75 19.27
N GLU A 135 -6.01 -5.42 18.20
CA GLU A 135 -6.36 -4.27 17.35
C GLU A 135 -7.72 -4.45 16.66
N GLN A 136 -8.09 -5.68 16.29
CA GLN A 136 -9.44 -5.98 15.79
C GLN A 136 -10.53 -5.68 16.85
N SER A 137 -10.27 -6.00 18.12
CA SER A 137 -11.16 -5.66 19.24
C SER A 137 -11.21 -4.16 19.49
N ASP A 138 -10.09 -3.45 19.30
CA ASP A 138 -10.02 -2.00 19.47
C ASP A 138 -10.89 -1.28 18.45
N VAL A 139 -10.76 -1.65 17.17
CA VAL A 139 -11.57 -1.08 16.08
C VAL A 139 -13.05 -1.29 16.36
N ARG A 140 -13.45 -2.50 16.77
CA ARG A 140 -14.84 -2.78 17.16
C ARG A 140 -15.28 -1.84 18.28
N THR A 141 -14.50 -1.77 19.36
CA THR A 141 -14.84 -0.99 20.56
C THR A 141 -14.94 0.49 20.22
N ALA A 142 -14.02 1.03 19.42
CA ALA A 142 -14.00 2.41 18.99
C ALA A 142 -15.27 2.78 18.22
N VAL A 143 -15.66 1.96 17.25
CA VAL A 143 -16.87 2.19 16.46
C VAL A 143 -18.13 2.14 17.33
N GLU A 144 -18.28 1.10 18.16
CA GLU A 144 -19.45 0.92 19.03
C GLU A 144 -19.54 2.07 20.06
N TRP A 145 -18.39 2.49 20.63
CA TRP A 145 -18.31 3.63 21.52
C TRP A 145 -18.75 4.93 20.85
N ALA A 146 -18.24 5.23 19.65
CA ALA A 146 -18.58 6.45 18.92
C ALA A 146 -20.04 6.45 18.45
N ALA A 147 -20.58 5.31 18.05
CA ALA A 147 -21.99 5.15 17.72
C ALA A 147 -22.90 5.43 18.94
N ALA A 148 -22.49 5.02 20.14
CA ALA A 148 -23.27 5.19 21.36
C ALA A 148 -23.24 6.63 21.95
N GLN A 149 -22.40 7.53 21.42
CA GLN A 149 -22.25 8.87 22.00
C GLN A 149 -23.50 9.75 21.81
N PRO A 150 -23.82 10.64 22.77
CA PRO A 150 -25.01 11.48 22.71
C PRO A 150 -24.99 12.49 21.54
N TRP A 151 -23.80 12.82 21.05
CA TRP A 151 -23.54 13.68 19.88
C TRP A 151 -23.48 12.91 18.56
N SER A 152 -23.63 11.58 18.58
CA SER A 152 -23.64 10.72 17.40
C SER A 152 -25.07 10.42 16.94
N THR A 153 -25.23 10.21 15.64
CA THR A 153 -26.46 9.66 15.05
C THR A 153 -26.54 8.14 15.17
N GLY A 154 -25.53 7.49 15.75
CA GLY A 154 -25.44 6.03 15.84
C GLY A 154 -24.80 5.38 14.61
N ARG A 155 -24.31 6.17 13.65
CA ARG A 155 -23.69 5.68 12.41
C ARG A 155 -22.27 6.22 12.26
N VAL A 156 -21.35 5.30 12.06
CA VAL A 156 -19.91 5.57 11.92
C VAL A 156 -19.45 5.08 10.56
N GLY A 157 -18.69 5.90 9.84
CA GLY A 157 -17.89 5.49 8.69
C GLY A 157 -16.41 5.39 9.08
N LEU A 158 -15.71 4.35 8.64
CA LEU A 158 -14.25 4.27 8.78
C LEU A 158 -13.58 4.75 7.50
N THR A 159 -12.52 5.55 7.62
CA THR A 159 -11.70 5.99 6.48
C THR A 159 -10.22 6.06 6.84
N GLY A 160 -9.36 5.79 5.87
CA GLY A 160 -7.91 5.86 6.06
C GLY A 160 -7.11 5.46 4.83
N THR A 161 -5.79 5.60 4.94
CA THR A 161 -4.81 5.09 3.97
C THR A 161 -3.86 4.11 4.66
N SER A 162 -3.36 3.10 3.96
CA SER A 162 -2.35 2.17 4.52
C SER A 162 -2.91 1.37 5.71
N TYR A 163 -2.20 1.32 6.83
CA TYR A 163 -2.66 0.66 8.05
C TYR A 163 -3.99 1.25 8.56
N GLU A 164 -4.28 2.53 8.37
CA GLU A 164 -5.59 3.11 8.72
C GLU A 164 -6.71 2.59 7.82
N ALA A 165 -6.40 2.26 6.56
CA ALA A 165 -7.35 1.58 5.69
C ALA A 165 -7.55 0.12 6.14
N TRP A 166 -6.49 -0.52 6.65
CA TRP A 166 -6.56 -1.86 7.20
C TRP A 166 -7.41 -1.95 8.48
N THR A 167 -7.40 -0.93 9.35
CA THR A 167 -8.35 -0.86 10.47
C THR A 167 -9.81 -0.78 9.99
N GLY A 168 -10.06 -0.12 8.85
CA GLY A 168 -11.33 -0.21 8.13
C GLY A 168 -11.71 -1.66 7.76
N ILE A 169 -10.76 -2.43 7.24
CA ILE A 169 -10.95 -3.85 6.91
C ILE A 169 -11.19 -4.71 8.17
N MET A 170 -10.52 -4.42 9.30
CA MET A 170 -10.84 -5.04 10.59
C MET A 170 -12.28 -4.76 11.00
N GLY A 171 -12.77 -3.54 10.75
CA GLY A 171 -14.18 -3.17 10.91
C GLY A 171 -15.11 -4.03 10.04
N LEU A 172 -14.79 -4.23 8.76
CA LEU A 172 -15.57 -5.10 7.87
C LEU A 172 -15.61 -6.55 8.34
N ALA A 173 -14.48 -7.09 8.81
CA ALA A 173 -14.37 -8.48 9.28
C ALA A 173 -15.11 -8.70 10.62
N THR A 174 -15.05 -7.70 11.52
CA THR A 174 -15.66 -7.80 12.85
C THR A 174 -17.12 -7.39 12.87
N ARG A 175 -17.56 -6.50 11.99
CA ARG A 175 -18.95 -5.99 11.90
C ARG A 175 -19.44 -5.41 13.24
N PRO A 176 -18.80 -4.34 13.75
CA PRO A 176 -19.26 -3.65 14.96
C PRO A 176 -20.66 -3.07 14.78
N GLU A 177 -21.43 -3.00 15.87
CA GLU A 177 -22.67 -2.24 15.86
C GLU A 177 -22.39 -0.76 15.56
N GLY A 178 -23.19 -0.19 14.65
CA GLY A 178 -23.05 1.22 14.24
C GLY A 178 -22.10 1.47 13.06
N LEU A 179 -21.29 0.49 12.63
CA LEU A 179 -20.48 0.64 11.41
C LEU A 179 -21.37 0.64 10.18
N ALA A 180 -21.37 1.75 9.44
CA ALA A 180 -22.29 1.98 8.33
C ALA A 180 -21.60 1.98 6.96
N ALA A 181 -20.31 2.27 6.88
CA ALA A 181 -19.52 2.22 5.65
C ALA A 181 -18.01 2.22 5.94
N VAL A 182 -17.21 1.73 5.00
CA VAL A 182 -15.74 1.78 5.06
C VAL A 182 -15.19 2.34 3.75
N ALA A 183 -14.27 3.31 3.82
CA ALA A 183 -13.43 3.71 2.70
C ALA A 183 -11.97 3.38 3.00
N ALA A 184 -11.35 2.54 2.17
CA ALA A 184 -10.02 1.98 2.43
C ALA A 184 -9.11 2.20 1.22
N PHE A 185 -8.06 3.02 1.38
CA PHE A 185 -7.13 3.36 0.30
C PHE A 185 -5.73 2.77 0.55
N GLU A 186 -5.16 2.11 -0.45
CA GLU A 186 -3.91 1.34 -0.36
C GLU A 186 -3.82 0.46 0.90
N PRO A 187 -4.85 -0.33 1.24
CA PRO A 187 -4.90 -1.02 2.52
C PRO A 187 -3.84 -2.13 2.60
N ASP A 188 -3.27 -2.32 3.78
CA ASP A 188 -2.86 -3.66 4.18
C ASP A 188 -4.13 -4.53 4.26
N VAL A 189 -4.07 -5.76 3.76
CA VAL A 189 -5.22 -6.68 3.79
C VAL A 189 -4.91 -7.97 4.54
N ASP A 190 -3.63 -8.35 4.55
CA ASP A 190 -3.02 -9.28 5.48
C ASP A 190 -1.55 -8.88 5.66
N PRO A 191 -1.03 -8.95 6.89
CA PRO A 191 0.31 -8.46 7.18
C PRO A 191 1.40 -9.39 6.65
N TYR A 192 1.08 -10.68 6.43
CA TYR A 192 2.03 -11.60 5.81
C TYR A 192 2.36 -11.13 4.40
N SER A 193 1.35 -10.86 3.57
CA SER A 193 1.60 -10.46 2.17
C SER A 193 2.19 -9.05 2.02
N TYR A 194 2.01 -8.20 3.03
CA TYR A 194 2.70 -6.92 3.17
C TYR A 194 4.22 -7.09 3.36
N LEU A 195 4.64 -8.09 4.15
CA LEU A 195 6.06 -8.33 4.46
C LEU A 195 6.73 -9.35 3.53
N TYR A 196 5.96 -10.30 2.99
CA TYR A 196 6.45 -11.44 2.24
C TYR A 196 5.66 -11.67 0.95
N MET A 197 6.34 -12.16 -0.08
CA MET A 197 5.74 -12.84 -1.22
C MET A 197 6.20 -14.29 -1.19
N ASP A 198 5.28 -15.18 -0.83
CA ASP A 198 5.52 -16.63 -0.79
C ASP A 198 6.75 -17.03 0.06
N GLY A 199 6.84 -16.49 1.28
CA GLY A 199 7.94 -16.74 2.22
C GLY A 199 9.22 -15.94 1.95
N ILE A 200 9.28 -15.19 0.85
CA ILE A 200 10.43 -14.35 0.50
C ILE A 200 10.10 -12.90 0.86
N SER A 201 10.96 -12.27 1.66
CA SER A 201 10.74 -10.92 2.15
C SER A 201 10.77 -9.88 1.03
N TRP A 202 9.86 -8.93 1.06
CA TRP A 202 9.97 -7.70 0.28
C TRP A 202 11.13 -6.84 0.78
N LYS A 203 11.59 -5.90 -0.04
CA LYS A 203 12.38 -4.77 0.45
C LYS A 203 11.54 -3.52 0.51
N PHE A 204 11.65 -2.79 1.61
CA PHE A 204 10.97 -1.52 1.81
C PHE A 204 11.87 -0.35 1.41
N SER A 205 11.22 0.68 0.85
CA SER A 205 11.87 1.84 0.27
C SER A 205 12.76 2.56 1.29
N GLY A 206 13.90 3.08 0.84
CA GLY A 206 14.79 3.90 1.66
C GLY A 206 14.42 5.38 1.73
N LYS A 207 13.13 5.76 1.72
CA LYS A 207 12.74 7.18 1.68
C LYS A 207 13.30 7.95 2.90
N PRO A 208 13.70 9.23 2.74
CA PRO A 208 13.64 10.03 1.50
C PRO A 208 14.84 9.81 0.55
N VAL A 209 15.75 8.87 0.84
CA VAL A 209 17.01 8.67 0.10
C VAL A 209 16.79 7.96 -1.25
N THR A 210 15.97 6.91 -1.27
CA THR A 210 15.59 6.19 -2.49
C THR A 210 14.21 5.59 -2.35
N GLU A 211 13.49 5.40 -3.45
CA GLU A 211 12.26 4.60 -3.46
C GLU A 211 12.54 3.11 -3.67
N ASP A 212 13.77 2.75 -4.05
CA ASP A 212 14.22 1.35 -4.12
C ASP A 212 14.34 0.74 -2.72
N GLY A 213 14.16 -0.57 -2.64
CA GLY A 213 14.26 -1.31 -1.41
C GLY A 213 15.69 -1.38 -0.86
N ILE A 214 15.91 -0.90 0.36
CA ILE A 214 17.24 -0.93 1.02
C ILE A 214 17.31 -1.85 2.23
N ARG A 215 16.16 -2.25 2.77
CA ARG A 215 16.06 -3.12 3.94
C ARG A 215 14.93 -4.14 3.76
N PRO A 216 15.05 -5.34 4.37
CA PRO A 216 13.96 -6.31 4.40
C PRO A 216 12.70 -5.73 5.07
N ALA A 217 11.54 -6.16 4.60
CA ALA A 217 10.25 -5.68 5.05
C ALA A 217 9.93 -6.14 6.48
N GLU A 218 10.36 -7.33 6.89
CA GLU A 218 10.19 -7.88 8.24
C GLU A 218 10.82 -7.01 9.35
N MET A 219 11.66 -6.04 8.97
CA MET A 219 12.15 -4.99 9.87
C MET A 219 11.10 -3.89 10.16
N ALA A 220 9.93 -3.90 9.52
CA ALA A 220 8.84 -2.95 9.75
C ALA A 220 8.38 -2.95 11.21
N GLY A 221 8.50 -4.10 11.90
CA GLY A 221 8.20 -4.17 13.32
C GLY A 221 9.02 -3.19 14.16
N PHE A 222 10.29 -2.97 13.83
CA PHE A 222 11.11 -1.97 14.53
C PHE A 222 10.60 -0.55 14.31
N GLU A 223 10.14 -0.23 13.09
CA GLU A 223 9.58 1.09 12.79
C GLU A 223 8.27 1.32 13.53
N HIS A 224 7.41 0.30 13.62
CA HIS A 224 6.18 0.38 14.41
C HIS A 224 6.47 0.61 15.90
N LEU A 225 7.46 -0.08 16.46
CA LEU A 225 7.86 0.12 17.86
C LEU A 225 8.51 1.51 18.08
N LEU A 226 9.20 2.07 17.08
CA LEU A 226 9.71 3.45 17.14
C LEU A 226 8.56 4.47 17.16
N ILE A 227 7.53 4.28 16.32
CA ILE A 227 6.33 5.14 16.32
C ILE A 227 5.61 5.02 17.67
N SER A 228 5.39 3.80 18.15
CA SER A 228 4.79 3.49 19.46
C SER A 228 5.56 4.14 20.62
N SER A 229 6.88 4.27 20.52
CA SER A 229 7.73 4.88 21.55
C SER A 229 7.76 6.41 21.51
N THR A 230 6.96 7.05 20.66
CA THR A 230 6.88 8.52 20.58
C THR A 230 6.24 9.07 21.87
N PRO A 231 6.94 9.93 22.63
CA PRO A 231 6.37 10.49 23.85
C PRO A 231 5.22 11.45 23.51
N GLY A 232 4.30 11.63 24.45
CA GLY A 232 3.24 12.62 24.30
C GLY A 232 3.77 14.05 24.36
N HIS A 233 3.02 14.98 23.78
CA HIS A 233 3.32 16.39 23.83
C HIS A 233 3.21 16.91 25.29
N PRO A 234 4.07 17.86 25.73
CA PRO A 234 4.06 18.32 27.13
C PRO A 234 2.72 18.86 27.62
N ALA A 235 1.91 19.43 26.72
CA ALA A 235 0.59 19.98 27.02
C ALA A 235 -0.53 18.93 27.11
N ASP A 236 -0.26 17.66 26.81
CA ASP A 236 -1.28 16.61 26.82
C ASP A 236 -1.80 16.30 28.23
N SER A 237 -2.86 15.51 28.33
CA SER A 237 -3.36 15.06 29.63
C SER A 237 -2.33 14.20 30.37
N ALA A 238 -2.44 14.12 31.70
CA ALA A 238 -1.53 13.29 32.49
C ALA A 238 -1.61 11.82 32.09
N GLU A 239 -2.80 11.36 31.71
CA GLU A 239 -2.99 9.99 31.25
C GLU A 239 -2.37 9.74 29.88
N TYR A 240 -2.61 10.63 28.90
CA TYR A 240 -2.00 10.54 27.57
C TYR A 240 -0.48 10.41 27.70
N ARG A 241 0.16 11.32 28.46
CA ARG A 241 1.62 11.29 28.65
C ARG A 241 2.07 10.02 29.36
N ALA A 242 1.30 9.47 30.29
CA ALA A 242 1.64 8.24 30.99
C ALA A 242 1.61 7.03 30.04
N ASN A 243 0.63 6.97 29.15
CA ASN A 243 0.50 5.91 28.15
C ASN A 243 1.61 6.03 27.08
N ALA A 244 1.80 7.22 26.52
CA ALA A 244 2.81 7.46 25.47
C ALA A 244 4.27 7.33 25.95
N ALA A 245 4.53 7.48 27.26
CA ALA A 245 5.90 7.45 27.79
C ALA A 245 6.50 6.04 27.89
N ARG A 246 5.71 4.97 27.72
CA ARG A 246 6.18 3.62 28.01
C ARG A 246 5.62 2.61 27.00
N LEU A 247 6.50 2.13 26.12
CA LEU A 247 6.38 0.82 25.49
C LEU A 247 7.04 -0.22 26.40
N PRO A 248 6.29 -1.10 27.06
CA PRO A 248 6.87 -2.15 27.89
C PRO A 248 7.77 -3.09 27.07
N ALA A 249 8.93 -3.47 27.61
CA ALA A 249 9.88 -4.33 26.90
C ALA A 249 9.29 -5.70 26.56
N GLU A 250 8.36 -6.17 27.39
CA GLU A 250 7.56 -7.39 27.18
C GLU A 250 6.65 -7.31 25.95
N CYS A 251 6.34 -6.12 25.42
CA CYS A 251 5.59 -5.97 24.17
C CYS A 251 6.47 -6.22 22.94
N ALA A 252 7.78 -5.95 23.02
CA ALA A 252 8.64 -5.91 21.83
C ALA A 252 8.99 -7.31 21.31
N GLU A 253 9.29 -8.26 22.18
CA GLU A 253 9.79 -9.58 21.76
C GLU A 253 8.74 -10.44 21.05
N PRO A 254 7.50 -10.59 21.57
CA PRO A 254 6.43 -11.31 20.85
C PRO A 254 6.05 -10.62 19.53
N TYR A 255 6.07 -9.27 19.52
CA TYR A 255 5.75 -8.47 18.35
C TYR A 255 6.77 -8.68 17.22
N LEU A 256 8.06 -8.57 17.54
CA LEU A 256 9.13 -8.73 16.53
C LEU A 256 9.28 -10.19 16.10
N SER A 257 9.23 -11.15 17.03
CA SER A 257 9.42 -12.56 16.69
C SER A 257 8.32 -13.10 15.76
N GLY A 258 7.06 -12.69 15.97
CA GLY A 258 5.96 -13.07 15.08
C GLY A 258 6.13 -12.54 13.65
N LEU A 259 6.58 -11.28 13.52
CA LEU A 259 6.81 -10.66 12.21
C LEU A 259 8.00 -11.24 11.44
N LEU A 260 8.94 -11.90 12.14
CA LEU A 260 10.10 -12.57 11.57
C LEU A 260 9.84 -14.04 11.22
N ASP A 261 8.62 -14.56 11.42
CA ASP A 261 8.28 -15.93 11.07
C ASP A 261 7.81 -16.02 9.61
N HIS A 262 8.57 -16.73 8.78
CA HIS A 262 8.30 -16.87 7.35
C HIS A 262 7.25 -17.94 7.05
N ASP A 263 6.86 -18.76 8.03
CA ASP A 263 5.82 -19.79 7.89
C ASP A 263 4.43 -19.17 7.92
N ARG A 264 3.83 -18.97 6.73
CA ARG A 264 2.49 -18.38 6.56
C ARG A 264 1.40 -19.12 7.34
N ASP A 265 1.55 -20.42 7.54
CA ASP A 265 0.46 -21.26 8.03
C ASP A 265 0.36 -21.30 9.57
N ASN A 266 1.26 -20.58 10.26
CA ASN A 266 1.24 -20.48 11.71
C ASN A 266 0.02 -19.71 12.25
N GLN A 267 -0.25 -19.85 13.55
CA GLN A 267 -1.39 -19.18 14.19
C GLN A 267 -1.28 -17.65 14.15
N PHE A 268 -0.06 -17.10 14.28
CA PHE A 268 0.18 -15.65 14.28
C PHE A 268 -0.34 -14.99 13.00
N TRP A 269 -0.06 -15.57 11.82
CA TRP A 269 -0.55 -15.06 10.55
C TRP A 269 -2.03 -15.36 10.32
N ASN A 270 -2.49 -16.56 10.69
CA ASN A 270 -3.89 -16.96 10.53
C ASN A 270 -4.86 -16.04 11.29
N ASP A 271 -4.46 -15.55 12.48
CA ASP A 271 -5.26 -14.63 13.28
C ASP A 271 -5.41 -13.23 12.65
N ARG A 272 -4.52 -12.90 11.70
CA ARG A 272 -4.37 -11.59 11.05
C ARG A 272 -4.76 -11.57 9.57
N ASP A 273 -5.05 -12.72 8.97
CA ASP A 273 -5.54 -12.78 7.59
C ASP A 273 -7.04 -12.42 7.53
N LEU A 274 -7.33 -11.21 7.05
CA LEU A 274 -8.70 -10.69 6.96
C LEU A 274 -9.35 -10.93 5.60
N VAL A 275 -8.57 -11.35 4.58
CA VAL A 275 -9.01 -11.44 3.18
C VAL A 275 -10.25 -12.31 3.01
N GLU A 276 -10.33 -13.45 3.69
CA GLU A 276 -11.52 -14.30 3.68
C GLU A 276 -12.58 -13.87 4.71
N ARG A 277 -12.16 -13.19 5.79
CA ARG A 277 -13.03 -12.84 6.92
C ARG A 277 -14.02 -11.71 6.60
N VAL A 278 -13.78 -10.93 5.55
CA VAL A 278 -14.74 -9.91 5.07
C VAL A 278 -15.94 -10.53 4.34
N ARG A 279 -15.91 -11.82 4.00
CA ARG A 279 -16.98 -12.50 3.29
C ARG A 279 -18.27 -12.48 4.12
N GLY A 280 -19.35 -12.00 3.51
CA GLY A 280 -20.65 -11.90 4.18
C GLY A 280 -20.82 -10.68 5.10
N SER A 281 -19.85 -9.76 5.10
CA SER A 281 -20.08 -8.40 5.60
C SER A 281 -21.05 -7.67 4.68
N ASP A 282 -22.04 -7.00 5.27
CA ASP A 282 -23.10 -6.22 4.62
C ASP A 282 -22.85 -4.70 4.68
N ILE A 283 -21.64 -4.32 5.11
CA ILE A 283 -21.20 -2.94 5.26
C ILE A 283 -20.54 -2.49 3.96
N PRO A 284 -21.05 -1.47 3.25
CA PRO A 284 -20.48 -1.01 1.99
C PRO A 284 -19.00 -0.61 2.10
N LEU A 285 -18.21 -1.03 1.10
CA LEU A 285 -16.79 -0.68 0.96
C LEU A 285 -16.54 0.23 -0.25
N PHE A 286 -15.80 1.31 -0.03
CA PHE A 286 -15.11 2.06 -1.08
C PHE A 286 -13.60 1.76 -1.01
N LEU A 287 -13.13 0.88 -1.89
CA LEU A 287 -11.72 0.47 -1.97
C LEU A 287 -10.94 1.33 -2.96
N GLY A 288 -9.70 1.68 -2.65
CA GLY A 288 -8.74 2.19 -3.63
C GLY A 288 -7.42 1.42 -3.58
N GLN A 289 -6.88 1.06 -4.75
CA GLN A 289 -5.57 0.44 -4.87
C GLN A 289 -4.83 0.89 -6.12
N GLY A 290 -3.62 1.41 -5.91
CA GLY A 290 -2.64 1.70 -6.94
C GLY A 290 -1.90 0.42 -7.36
N PHE A 291 -1.83 0.17 -8.66
CA PHE A 291 -1.03 -0.91 -9.24
C PHE A 291 0.47 -0.65 -9.15
N LEU A 292 0.87 0.62 -8.97
CA LEU A 292 2.26 1.04 -8.79
C LEU A 292 2.59 1.30 -7.32
N ASP A 293 1.69 0.94 -6.40
CA ASP A 293 2.00 1.01 -4.98
C ASP A 293 3.08 -0.02 -4.65
N TYR A 294 4.26 0.50 -4.30
CA TYR A 294 5.41 -0.29 -3.89
C TYR A 294 5.32 -0.72 -2.42
N ASN A 295 4.37 -0.20 -1.63
CA ASN A 295 4.26 -0.46 -0.21
C ASN A 295 3.28 -1.59 0.10
N THR A 296 1.96 -1.39 -0.06
CA THR A 296 0.98 -2.45 0.26
C THR A 296 0.74 -3.40 -0.90
N ARG A 297 0.99 -2.90 -2.13
CA ARG A 297 1.05 -3.65 -3.39
C ARG A 297 -0.28 -4.30 -3.78
N ALA A 298 -0.61 -4.27 -5.07
CA ALA A 298 -1.83 -4.85 -5.61
C ALA A 298 -1.80 -6.40 -5.70
N TYR A 299 -1.62 -7.10 -4.57
CA TYR A 299 -1.46 -8.57 -4.54
C TYR A 299 -2.73 -9.30 -4.08
N ARG A 300 -3.00 -9.33 -2.75
CA ARG A 300 -4.19 -10.00 -2.17
C ARG A 300 -5.40 -9.09 -2.00
N VAL A 301 -5.24 -7.78 -2.17
CA VAL A 301 -6.35 -6.80 -2.15
C VAL A 301 -7.44 -7.13 -3.19
N VAL A 302 -7.05 -7.73 -4.31
CA VAL A 302 -7.97 -8.21 -5.35
C VAL A 302 -8.84 -9.37 -4.87
N ASP A 303 -8.28 -10.24 -4.02
CA ASP A 303 -9.02 -11.36 -3.44
C ASP A 303 -9.97 -10.84 -2.35
N LEU A 304 -9.54 -9.87 -1.55
CA LEU A 304 -10.39 -9.18 -0.58
C LEU A 304 -11.60 -8.52 -1.27
N TRP A 305 -11.35 -7.77 -2.34
CA TRP A 305 -12.39 -7.13 -3.15
C TRP A 305 -13.44 -8.14 -3.65
N LYS A 306 -12.98 -9.28 -4.19
CA LYS A 306 -13.87 -10.37 -4.66
C LYS A 306 -14.66 -11.02 -3.53
N ASN A 307 -14.07 -11.12 -2.34
CA ASN A 307 -14.68 -11.79 -1.20
C ASN A 307 -15.78 -10.95 -0.54
N HIS A 308 -15.67 -9.62 -0.58
CA HIS A 308 -16.68 -8.70 -0.06
C HIS A 308 -17.82 -8.44 -1.07
N ASN A 309 -17.49 -7.83 -2.22
CA ASN A 309 -18.30 -7.73 -3.44
C ASN A 309 -19.81 -7.46 -3.26
N LEU A 310 -20.19 -6.45 -2.49
CA LEU A 310 -21.57 -5.96 -2.42
C LEU A 310 -21.92 -5.12 -3.66
N PRO A 311 -23.19 -5.09 -4.11
CA PRO A 311 -23.64 -4.20 -5.18
C PRO A 311 -23.34 -2.72 -4.92
N GLU A 312 -23.37 -2.32 -3.65
CA GLU A 312 -23.11 -0.97 -3.14
C GLU A 312 -21.62 -0.59 -3.16
N ASP A 313 -20.74 -1.59 -3.23
CA ASP A 313 -19.29 -1.36 -3.15
C ASP A 313 -18.79 -0.53 -4.31
N LYS A 314 -17.79 0.29 -4.03
CA LYS A 314 -17.06 1.06 -5.01
C LYS A 314 -15.59 0.69 -4.99
N ALA A 315 -14.94 0.74 -6.15
CA ALA A 315 -13.50 0.52 -6.23
C ALA A 315 -12.83 1.46 -7.22
N TRP A 316 -11.67 1.99 -6.82
CA TRP A 316 -10.75 2.68 -7.70
C TRP A 316 -9.47 1.86 -7.83
N PHE A 317 -9.11 1.57 -9.08
CA PHE A 317 -7.84 0.94 -9.43
C PHE A 317 -7.09 1.81 -10.42
N GLY A 318 -5.76 1.87 -10.36
CA GLY A 318 -5.01 2.59 -11.39
C GLY A 318 -3.55 2.80 -11.06
N GLN A 319 -2.91 3.71 -11.79
CA GLN A 319 -1.46 3.74 -11.88
C GLN A 319 -0.80 4.70 -10.89
N TRP A 320 -1.18 4.71 -9.62
CA TRP A 320 -0.56 5.58 -8.58
C TRP A 320 0.21 4.76 -7.53
N GLY A 321 0.99 5.45 -6.69
CA GLY A 321 1.81 4.86 -5.62
C GLY A 321 1.10 4.89 -4.25
N HIS A 322 1.84 4.76 -3.15
CA HIS A 322 1.24 4.65 -1.81
C HIS A 322 0.56 5.93 -1.27
N GLN A 323 -0.73 6.13 -1.57
CA GLN A 323 -1.54 7.28 -1.12
C GLN A 323 -3.03 7.12 -1.48
N ASN A 324 -3.90 7.91 -0.84
CA ASN A 324 -5.27 8.13 -1.33
C ASN A 324 -5.29 9.02 -2.60
N CYS A 325 -6.50 9.23 -3.15
CA CYS A 325 -6.68 9.92 -4.41
C CYS A 325 -7.10 11.39 -4.32
N HIS A 326 -6.96 12.04 -3.16
CA HIS A 326 -7.28 13.46 -3.00
C HIS A 326 -6.50 14.36 -3.97
N GLU A 327 -5.18 14.13 -4.11
CA GLU A 327 -4.33 14.97 -4.95
C GLU A 327 -3.63 14.22 -6.09
N LYS A 328 -3.26 12.96 -5.90
CA LYS A 328 -2.13 12.36 -6.66
C LYS A 328 -2.50 11.21 -7.59
N CYS A 329 -3.77 10.82 -7.62
CA CYS A 329 -4.23 9.82 -8.58
C CYS A 329 -4.45 10.38 -9.98
N GLY A 330 -4.52 11.70 -10.15
CA GLY A 330 -4.74 12.31 -11.46
C GLY A 330 -6.21 12.27 -11.89
N THR A 331 -7.15 12.40 -10.96
CA THR A 331 -8.60 12.46 -11.24
C THR A 331 -9.25 13.54 -10.38
N PRO A 332 -10.15 14.37 -10.95
CA PRO A 332 -10.71 15.52 -10.24
C PRO A 332 -11.92 15.19 -9.34
N GLN A 333 -12.42 13.95 -9.35
CA GLN A 333 -13.74 13.63 -8.77
C GLN A 333 -13.69 12.96 -7.38
N PHE A 334 -12.50 12.63 -6.88
CA PHE A 334 -12.33 11.76 -5.71
C PHE A 334 -13.13 12.22 -4.48
N ASP A 335 -12.94 13.48 -4.07
CA ASP A 335 -13.56 14.01 -2.85
C ASP A 335 -15.08 14.00 -2.92
N SER A 336 -15.63 14.36 -4.08
CA SER A 336 -17.08 14.37 -4.29
C SER A 336 -17.67 12.97 -4.22
N GLU A 337 -16.94 11.96 -4.70
CA GLU A 337 -17.36 10.57 -4.67
C GLU A 337 -17.22 9.97 -3.27
N LEU A 338 -16.12 10.25 -2.57
CA LEU A 338 -15.89 9.85 -1.18
C LEU A 338 -16.93 10.46 -0.24
N LEU A 339 -17.17 11.76 -0.36
CA LEU A 339 -18.19 12.45 0.44
C LEU A 339 -19.59 11.93 0.09
N GLY A 340 -19.92 11.78 -1.19
CA GLY A 340 -21.21 11.22 -1.62
C GLY A 340 -21.45 9.81 -1.11
N PHE A 341 -20.40 8.98 -1.02
CA PHE A 341 -20.46 7.64 -0.46
C PHE A 341 -20.83 7.67 1.03
N PHE A 342 -20.12 8.47 1.83
CA PHE A 342 -20.44 8.61 3.24
C PHE A 342 -21.76 9.35 3.49
N ASP A 343 -22.15 10.28 2.63
CA ASP A 343 -23.43 10.98 2.70
C ASP A 343 -24.58 9.99 2.58
N LYS A 344 -24.48 9.06 1.62
CA LYS A 344 -25.49 8.03 1.40
C LYS A 344 -25.55 7.02 2.54
N TYR A 345 -24.42 6.45 2.95
CA TYR A 345 -24.42 5.27 3.82
C TYR A 345 -24.31 5.61 5.31
N VAL A 346 -23.57 6.66 5.68
CA VAL A 346 -23.37 7.06 7.07
C VAL A 346 -24.38 8.13 7.47
N ALA A 347 -24.46 9.23 6.70
CA ALA A 347 -25.39 10.32 7.01
C ALA A 347 -26.84 10.05 6.58
N GLN A 348 -27.07 9.00 5.79
CA GLN A 348 -28.38 8.64 5.22
C GLN A 348 -29.07 9.80 4.48
N ARG A 349 -28.28 10.62 3.79
CA ARG A 349 -28.77 11.69 2.93
C ARG A 349 -29.34 11.09 1.65
N ASP A 350 -30.37 11.72 1.11
CA ASP A 350 -30.96 11.36 -0.18
C ASP A 350 -30.06 11.89 -1.32
N VAL A 351 -28.95 11.18 -1.54
CA VAL A 351 -27.97 11.48 -2.59
C VAL A 351 -27.67 10.25 -3.43
N THR A 352 -27.34 10.48 -4.69
CA THR A 352 -26.72 9.45 -5.53
C THR A 352 -25.22 9.58 -5.39
N VAL A 353 -24.53 8.48 -5.02
CA VAL A 353 -23.06 8.47 -5.00
C VAL A 353 -22.56 8.71 -6.43
N PRO A 354 -21.70 9.72 -6.65
CA PRO A 354 -21.12 9.97 -7.97
C PRO A 354 -20.31 8.79 -8.51
N GLY A 355 -20.05 8.81 -9.82
CA GLY A 355 -19.16 7.87 -10.48
C GLY A 355 -19.70 6.44 -10.62
N PRO A 356 -18.97 5.58 -11.36
CA PRO A 356 -19.35 4.19 -11.56
C PRO A 356 -19.07 3.34 -10.31
N ARG A 357 -19.45 2.05 -10.37
CA ARG A 357 -19.09 1.07 -9.34
C ARG A 357 -17.58 0.87 -9.28
N VAL A 358 -16.94 0.65 -10.42
CA VAL A 358 -15.49 0.51 -10.51
C VAL A 358 -14.93 1.52 -11.49
N THR A 359 -13.88 2.22 -11.06
CA THR A 359 -13.12 3.18 -11.85
C THR A 359 -11.72 2.61 -12.05
N VAL A 360 -11.24 2.56 -13.30
CA VAL A 360 -9.91 2.02 -13.62
C VAL A 360 -9.10 3.01 -14.44
N GLY A 361 -7.92 3.39 -13.94
CA GLY A 361 -6.94 4.23 -14.64
C GLY A 361 -5.83 3.40 -15.30
N THR A 362 -5.42 3.81 -16.51
CA THR A 362 -4.41 3.12 -17.33
C THR A 362 -3.08 3.89 -17.45
N PRO A 363 -1.97 3.22 -17.88
CA PRO A 363 -0.63 3.83 -18.01
C PRO A 363 -0.52 4.97 -19.03
N ASP A 364 -1.54 5.19 -19.85
CA ASP A 364 -1.64 6.29 -20.80
C ASP A 364 -2.56 7.43 -20.29
N ALA A 365 -2.77 7.49 -18.97
CA ALA A 365 -3.53 8.53 -18.29
C ALA A 365 -5.03 8.59 -18.67
N ARG A 366 -5.57 7.50 -19.23
CA ARG A 366 -7.00 7.37 -19.51
C ARG A 366 -7.71 6.64 -18.38
N TRP A 367 -9.00 6.90 -18.26
CA TRP A 367 -9.85 6.36 -17.19
C TRP A 367 -11.12 5.80 -17.77
N ARG A 368 -11.61 4.69 -17.19
CA ARG A 368 -12.82 4.02 -17.64
C ARG A 368 -13.67 3.51 -16.49
N SER A 369 -14.96 3.38 -16.74
CA SER A 369 -15.90 2.68 -15.88
C SER A 369 -15.86 1.16 -16.11
N GLU A 370 -16.02 0.40 -15.03
CA GLU A 370 -16.17 -1.05 -15.05
C GLU A 370 -17.30 -1.48 -14.11
N LYS A 371 -17.91 -2.63 -14.40
CA LYS A 371 -18.93 -3.25 -13.53
C LYS A 371 -18.32 -4.13 -12.45
N SER A 372 -17.12 -4.65 -12.72
CA SER A 372 -16.35 -5.52 -11.86
C SER A 372 -14.88 -5.44 -12.25
N TRP A 373 -14.00 -5.68 -11.29
CA TRP A 373 -12.58 -5.86 -11.57
C TRP A 373 -12.04 -7.08 -10.79
N PRO A 374 -11.23 -7.96 -11.41
CA PRO A 374 -10.89 -8.00 -12.82
C PRO A 374 -12.14 -8.08 -13.74
N PRO A 375 -12.11 -7.50 -14.95
CA PRO A 375 -13.27 -7.50 -15.83
C PRO A 375 -13.67 -8.92 -16.25
N ALA A 376 -14.98 -9.18 -16.35
CA ALA A 376 -15.50 -10.52 -16.66
C ALA A 376 -15.06 -11.07 -18.04
N ASP A 377 -14.65 -10.19 -18.95
CA ASP A 377 -14.15 -10.50 -20.28
C ASP A 377 -12.61 -10.47 -20.36
N SER A 378 -11.92 -10.49 -19.22
CA SER A 378 -10.49 -10.77 -19.10
C SER A 378 -10.26 -12.28 -19.16
N ALA A 379 -9.74 -12.74 -20.29
CA ALA A 379 -9.48 -14.16 -20.54
C ALA A 379 -8.01 -14.49 -20.25
N MET A 380 -7.77 -15.64 -19.62
CA MET A 380 -6.40 -16.15 -19.41
C MET A 380 -5.86 -16.72 -20.72
N VAL A 381 -4.82 -16.08 -21.23
CA VAL A 381 -4.13 -16.46 -22.46
C VAL A 381 -2.78 -17.05 -22.11
N ALA A 382 -2.55 -18.29 -22.54
CA ALA A 382 -1.31 -18.99 -22.30
C ALA A 382 -0.20 -18.50 -23.25
N MET A 383 0.93 -18.10 -22.68
CA MET A 383 2.18 -17.80 -23.37
C MET A 383 3.24 -18.82 -22.92
N PRO A 384 3.79 -19.66 -23.83
CA PRO A 384 4.89 -20.55 -23.48
C PRO A 384 6.09 -19.76 -22.96
N VAL A 385 6.77 -20.31 -21.94
CA VAL A 385 8.05 -19.79 -21.44
C VAL A 385 9.15 -20.74 -21.90
N HIS A 386 10.21 -20.21 -22.51
CA HIS A 386 11.33 -21.02 -22.98
C HIS A 386 12.01 -21.76 -21.83
N PRO A 387 12.50 -22.99 -22.06
CA PRO A 387 13.43 -23.60 -21.12
C PRO A 387 14.73 -22.79 -21.06
N GLY A 388 15.39 -22.80 -19.92
CA GLY A 388 16.59 -22.02 -19.67
C GLY A 388 17.28 -22.41 -18.37
N GLU A 389 18.32 -21.67 -18.02
CA GLU A 389 18.98 -21.79 -16.71
C GLU A 389 19.41 -20.41 -16.23
N TYR A 390 19.44 -20.25 -14.91
CA TYR A 390 20.04 -19.10 -14.23
C TYR A 390 20.78 -19.58 -12.98
N THR A 391 21.66 -18.75 -12.44
CA THR A 391 22.33 -19.01 -11.16
C THR A 391 21.81 -18.05 -10.11
N ASP A 392 21.25 -18.57 -9.02
CA ASP A 392 20.84 -17.81 -7.85
C ASP A 392 22.07 -17.37 -7.06
N ARG A 393 22.45 -16.09 -7.16
CA ARG A 393 23.59 -15.50 -6.44
C ARG A 393 23.20 -14.24 -5.67
N GLY A 394 21.93 -13.85 -5.70
CA GLY A 394 21.46 -12.62 -5.06
C GLY A 394 22.20 -11.41 -5.60
N VAL A 395 22.75 -10.58 -4.70
CA VAL A 395 23.34 -9.29 -5.07
C VAL A 395 24.60 -9.35 -5.96
N VAL A 396 25.12 -10.54 -6.26
CA VAL A 396 26.32 -10.69 -7.11
C VAL A 396 25.90 -10.78 -8.59
N PRO A 397 26.25 -9.78 -9.43
CA PRO A 397 25.89 -9.81 -10.85
C PRO A 397 26.61 -10.93 -11.60
N GLY A 398 26.00 -11.40 -12.69
CA GLY A 398 26.58 -12.41 -13.58
C GLY A 398 25.81 -12.51 -14.90
N PRO A 399 26.47 -12.92 -16.00
CA PRO A 399 25.82 -13.04 -17.31
C PRO A 399 24.79 -14.17 -17.39
N ASP A 400 24.77 -15.07 -16.41
CA ASP A 400 23.89 -16.23 -16.28
C ASP A 400 22.88 -16.07 -15.13
N ARG A 401 22.46 -14.84 -14.85
CA ARG A 401 21.47 -14.52 -13.79
C ARG A 401 20.03 -14.50 -14.30
N GLU A 402 19.84 -14.46 -15.61
CA GLU A 402 18.53 -14.32 -16.21
C GLU A 402 18.48 -14.90 -17.63
N TYR A 403 17.27 -15.12 -18.12
CA TYR A 403 17.01 -15.31 -19.54
C TYR A 403 15.62 -14.78 -19.89
N TRP A 404 15.37 -14.65 -21.19
CA TRP A 404 14.20 -13.97 -21.73
C TRP A 404 13.40 -14.88 -22.65
N THR A 405 12.07 -14.75 -22.57
CA THR A 405 11.13 -15.23 -23.58
C THR A 405 10.33 -14.05 -24.12
N LEU A 406 10.30 -13.88 -25.44
CA LEU A 406 9.52 -12.83 -26.10
C LEU A 406 8.41 -13.45 -26.95
N SER A 407 7.21 -12.85 -26.93
CA SER A 407 6.15 -13.17 -27.89
C SER A 407 6.52 -12.70 -29.30
N GLN A 408 5.76 -13.15 -30.29
CA GLN A 408 5.74 -12.47 -31.59
C GLN A 408 5.25 -11.01 -31.42
N PRO A 409 5.60 -10.10 -32.35
CA PRO A 409 5.01 -8.76 -32.38
C PRO A 409 3.48 -8.83 -32.36
N LEU A 410 2.87 -7.97 -31.54
CA LEU A 410 1.43 -7.92 -31.36
C LEU A 410 0.77 -7.46 -32.67
N PRO A 411 -0.22 -8.21 -33.21
CA PRO A 411 -0.91 -7.82 -34.44
C PRO A 411 -1.84 -6.61 -34.24
N ALA A 412 -2.27 -6.37 -33.00
CA ALA A 412 -3.11 -5.27 -32.56
C ALA A 412 -2.88 -5.01 -31.06
N ASP A 413 -3.27 -3.84 -30.56
CA ASP A 413 -3.16 -3.46 -29.15
C ASP A 413 -3.78 -4.52 -28.23
N GLN A 414 -3.00 -5.02 -27.29
CA GLN A 414 -3.47 -5.94 -26.24
C GLN A 414 -3.62 -5.18 -24.93
N HIS A 415 -4.53 -5.64 -24.07
CA HIS A 415 -4.79 -4.98 -22.79
C HIS A 415 -4.84 -6.03 -21.69
N LEU A 416 -3.81 -6.03 -20.85
CA LEU A 416 -3.72 -6.86 -19.66
C LEU A 416 -4.55 -6.23 -18.54
N SER A 417 -5.48 -6.98 -17.94
CA SER A 417 -6.34 -6.51 -16.86
C SER A 417 -6.66 -7.64 -15.90
N GLY A 418 -5.93 -7.73 -14.79
CA GLY A 418 -6.10 -8.78 -13.79
C GLY A 418 -4.79 -9.20 -13.14
N VAL A 419 -4.71 -10.47 -12.71
CA VAL A 419 -3.57 -11.05 -12.00
C VAL A 419 -2.89 -12.10 -12.89
N PRO A 420 -1.71 -11.81 -13.46
CA PRO A 420 -0.95 -12.81 -14.21
C PRO A 420 -0.33 -13.87 -13.32
N THR A 421 -0.07 -15.05 -13.88
CA THR A 421 0.71 -16.11 -13.21
C THR A 421 1.75 -16.70 -14.16
N VAL A 422 2.83 -17.27 -13.61
CA VAL A 422 3.84 -18.02 -14.36
C VAL A 422 4.05 -19.37 -13.68
N ALA A 423 3.65 -20.44 -14.35
CA ALA A 423 3.89 -21.81 -13.90
C ALA A 423 5.15 -22.37 -14.55
N LEU A 424 6.07 -22.91 -13.76
CA LEU A 424 7.38 -23.41 -14.20
C LEU A 424 7.62 -24.82 -13.64
N ASN A 425 8.19 -25.69 -14.46
CA ASN A 425 8.81 -26.94 -14.02
C ASN A 425 10.32 -26.69 -13.85
N LEU A 426 10.84 -26.92 -12.65
CA LEU A 426 12.18 -26.50 -12.27
C LEU A 426 13.02 -27.67 -11.75
N ASP A 427 14.33 -27.55 -11.92
CA ASP A 427 15.34 -28.41 -11.30
C ASP A 427 16.38 -27.51 -10.61
N GLY A 428 16.43 -27.57 -9.28
CA GLY A 428 17.24 -26.72 -8.44
C GLY A 428 16.96 -26.96 -6.95
N PRO A 429 17.79 -26.42 -6.04
CA PRO A 429 17.61 -26.65 -4.62
C PRO A 429 16.46 -25.80 -4.04
N PRO A 430 15.74 -26.29 -3.02
CA PRO A 430 14.52 -25.63 -2.50
C PRO A 430 14.78 -24.33 -1.72
N ASN A 431 16.04 -24.03 -1.40
CA ASN A 431 16.45 -22.76 -0.79
C ASN A 431 16.79 -21.68 -1.82
N ALA A 432 16.71 -21.97 -3.13
CA ALA A 432 16.81 -20.97 -4.19
C ALA A 432 15.46 -20.30 -4.44
N ALA A 433 15.48 -19.09 -4.98
CA ALA A 433 14.29 -18.37 -5.43
C ALA A 433 14.21 -18.32 -6.96
N VAL A 434 12.99 -18.22 -7.49
CA VAL A 434 12.71 -17.93 -8.89
C VAL A 434 11.76 -16.72 -8.98
N ALA A 435 12.22 -15.67 -9.65
CA ALA A 435 11.44 -14.48 -9.94
C ALA A 435 11.07 -14.43 -11.43
N ALA A 436 9.89 -13.89 -11.69
CA ALA A 436 9.44 -13.56 -13.03
C ALA A 436 9.03 -12.10 -13.12
N GLU A 437 9.39 -11.46 -14.24
CA GLU A 437 8.94 -10.12 -14.59
C GLU A 437 8.25 -10.18 -15.96
N LEU A 438 7.12 -9.49 -16.06
CA LEU A 438 6.39 -9.29 -17.30
C LEU A 438 6.72 -7.90 -17.85
N TYR A 439 7.03 -7.83 -19.14
CA TYR A 439 7.47 -6.62 -19.82
C TYR A 439 6.61 -6.27 -21.03
N ASP A 440 6.43 -4.97 -21.23
CA ASP A 440 6.04 -4.36 -22.49
C ASP A 440 7.33 -3.99 -23.26
N VAL A 441 7.57 -4.62 -24.40
CA VAL A 441 8.82 -4.49 -25.19
C VAL A 441 8.55 -3.81 -26.53
N ALA A 442 9.04 -2.59 -26.68
CA ALA A 442 8.94 -1.80 -27.91
C ALA A 442 9.82 -2.34 -29.04
N PRO A 443 9.51 -2.01 -30.32
CA PRO A 443 10.29 -2.47 -31.48
C PRO A 443 11.77 -2.06 -31.48
N ASP A 444 12.12 -0.97 -30.80
CA ASP A 444 13.49 -0.48 -30.66
C ASP A 444 14.28 -1.17 -29.53
N GLY A 445 13.64 -2.07 -28.80
CA GLY A 445 14.22 -2.81 -27.68
C GLY A 445 14.05 -2.16 -26.31
N HIS A 446 13.39 -0.99 -26.23
CA HIS A 446 13.00 -0.43 -24.95
C HIS A 446 11.95 -1.32 -24.28
N ALA A 447 12.21 -1.77 -23.05
CA ALA A 447 11.35 -2.68 -22.32
C ALA A 447 10.97 -2.10 -20.96
N THR A 448 9.67 -2.00 -20.67
CA THR A 448 9.14 -1.48 -19.40
C THR A 448 8.49 -2.60 -18.59
N VAL A 449 8.80 -2.68 -17.31
CA VAL A 449 8.18 -3.65 -16.38
C VAL A 449 6.70 -3.34 -16.24
N VAL A 450 5.88 -4.35 -16.48
CA VAL A 450 4.43 -4.34 -16.24
C VAL A 450 4.14 -4.81 -14.82
N THR A 451 4.62 -6.02 -14.48
CA THR A 451 4.40 -6.62 -13.15
C THR A 451 5.48 -7.64 -12.83
N VAL A 452 5.57 -8.02 -11.56
CA VAL A 452 6.60 -8.90 -11.01
C VAL A 452 5.99 -9.92 -10.05
N GLY A 453 6.67 -11.05 -9.85
CA GLY A 453 6.38 -12.01 -8.79
C GLY A 453 7.57 -12.91 -8.48
N ILE A 454 7.57 -13.55 -7.31
CA ILE A 454 8.62 -14.46 -6.86
C ILE A 454 8.04 -15.64 -6.07
N THR A 455 8.74 -16.77 -6.06
CA THR A 455 8.43 -17.96 -5.26
C THR A 455 9.71 -18.75 -4.99
N PRO A 456 9.79 -19.55 -3.90
CA PRO A 456 10.84 -20.55 -3.73
C PRO A 456 10.83 -21.59 -4.86
N VAL A 457 12.01 -22.14 -5.17
CA VAL A 457 12.13 -23.22 -6.16
C VAL A 457 11.52 -24.51 -5.62
N THR A 458 10.60 -25.07 -6.40
CA THR A 458 10.05 -26.42 -6.22
C THR A 458 10.00 -27.12 -7.58
N GLU A 459 9.78 -28.44 -7.63
CA GLU A 459 9.69 -29.18 -8.91
C GLU A 459 8.64 -28.57 -9.86
N SER A 460 7.54 -28.07 -9.31
CA SER A 460 6.48 -27.35 -10.03
C SER A 460 6.08 -26.10 -9.24
N ALA A 461 6.60 -24.95 -9.63
CA ALA A 461 6.35 -23.67 -8.98
C ALA A 461 5.33 -22.83 -9.77
N THR A 462 4.45 -22.12 -9.08
CA THR A 462 3.55 -21.13 -9.69
C THR A 462 3.78 -19.76 -9.06
N ILE A 463 4.33 -18.85 -9.85
CA ILE A 463 4.53 -17.46 -9.47
C ILE A 463 3.21 -16.71 -9.70
N ARG A 464 2.57 -16.25 -8.64
CA ARG A 464 1.50 -15.25 -8.74
C ARG A 464 2.13 -13.86 -8.79
N MET A 465 1.75 -13.05 -9.77
CA MET A 465 2.30 -11.70 -9.95
C MET A 465 1.40 -10.64 -9.29
N LEU A 466 1.90 -9.41 -9.18
CA LEU A 466 1.07 -8.27 -8.80
C LEU A 466 0.01 -8.00 -9.88
N ALA A 467 -1.17 -7.61 -9.44
CA ALA A 467 -2.28 -7.30 -10.33
C ALA A 467 -2.00 -6.01 -11.11
N GLN A 468 -2.45 -5.96 -12.36
CA GLN A 468 -2.17 -4.83 -13.25
C GLN A 468 -3.29 -4.56 -14.24
N ASP A 469 -3.28 -3.34 -14.77
CA ASP A 469 -4.12 -2.88 -15.87
C ASP A 469 -3.28 -2.11 -16.88
N TRP A 470 -2.76 -2.79 -17.90
CA TRP A 470 -1.70 -2.31 -18.78
C TRP A 470 -2.03 -2.52 -20.26
N THR A 471 -1.87 -1.48 -21.09
CA THR A 471 -2.04 -1.59 -22.54
C THR A 471 -0.68 -1.77 -23.21
N VAL A 472 -0.57 -2.78 -24.08
CA VAL A 472 0.63 -3.10 -24.87
C VAL A 472 0.32 -2.79 -26.35
N PRO A 473 0.98 -1.81 -26.98
CA PRO A 473 0.66 -1.38 -28.35
C PRO A 473 0.91 -2.45 -29.42
N ALA A 474 0.20 -2.33 -30.55
CA ALA A 474 0.49 -3.10 -31.75
C ALA A 474 1.98 -2.94 -32.17
N GLY A 475 2.60 -4.03 -32.60
CA GLY A 475 4.01 -4.08 -32.96
C GLY A 475 4.98 -4.26 -31.78
N HIS A 476 4.57 -3.94 -30.55
CA HIS A 476 5.34 -4.31 -29.35
C HIS A 476 5.30 -5.84 -29.14
N ARG A 477 6.03 -6.34 -28.13
CA ARG A 477 6.02 -7.74 -27.70
C ARG A 477 5.76 -7.82 -26.21
N ILE A 478 5.17 -8.93 -25.77
CA ILE A 478 5.16 -9.29 -24.36
C ILE A 478 6.46 -10.04 -24.05
N GLY A 479 7.21 -9.57 -23.07
CA GLY A 479 8.43 -10.20 -22.58
C GLY A 479 8.22 -10.86 -21.22
N VAL A 480 8.75 -12.07 -21.04
CA VAL A 480 8.88 -12.73 -19.72
C VAL A 480 10.36 -12.89 -19.43
N ARG A 481 10.85 -12.26 -18.36
CA ARG A 481 12.20 -12.44 -17.85
C ARG A 481 12.14 -13.35 -16.63
N ILE A 482 12.93 -14.41 -16.64
CA ILE A 482 13.12 -15.29 -15.48
C ILE A 482 14.49 -14.99 -14.87
N THR A 483 14.54 -14.83 -13.56
CA THR A 483 15.75 -14.50 -12.80
C THR A 483 15.68 -15.05 -11.36
N ASP A 484 16.70 -14.82 -10.55
CA ASP A 484 16.76 -15.30 -9.15
C ASP A 484 15.93 -14.43 -8.20
N VAL A 485 16.41 -13.21 -7.93
CA VAL A 485 15.77 -12.19 -7.10
C VAL A 485 15.98 -10.84 -7.79
N LEU A 486 14.96 -10.00 -7.76
CA LEU A 486 15.15 -8.59 -8.07
C LEU A 486 15.68 -7.90 -6.82
N ASP A 487 16.98 -7.59 -6.79
CA ASP A 487 17.68 -7.10 -5.59
C ASP A 487 17.07 -5.84 -4.98
N THR A 488 16.32 -5.03 -5.74
CA THR A 488 15.65 -3.82 -5.24
C THR A 488 14.24 -4.09 -4.71
N VAL A 489 13.69 -5.28 -4.97
CA VAL A 489 12.29 -5.63 -4.71
C VAL A 489 12.18 -6.65 -3.58
N TRP A 490 13.05 -7.65 -3.53
CA TRP A 490 13.01 -8.72 -2.51
C TRP A 490 14.37 -8.91 -1.82
N ALA A 491 14.30 -9.39 -0.58
CA ALA A 491 15.43 -9.83 0.22
C ALA A 491 15.37 -11.35 0.36
N HIS A 492 16.40 -12.03 -0.13
CA HIS A 492 16.58 -13.46 0.08
C HIS A 492 18.06 -13.79 0.35
N VAL A 493 18.28 -14.94 0.98
CA VAL A 493 19.63 -15.50 1.13
C VAL A 493 19.93 -16.33 -0.11
N PRO A 494 20.97 -16.00 -0.91
CA PRO A 494 21.22 -16.69 -2.16
C PRO A 494 21.67 -18.14 -1.94
N ALA A 495 21.09 -19.06 -2.72
CA ALA A 495 21.49 -20.46 -2.69
C ALA A 495 22.88 -20.71 -3.30
N ASN A 496 23.42 -19.75 -4.08
CA ASN A 496 24.66 -19.90 -4.85
C ASN A 496 24.63 -21.14 -5.75
N ALA A 497 23.48 -21.41 -6.35
CA ALA A 497 23.19 -22.63 -7.08
C ALA A 497 22.57 -22.34 -8.44
N ARG A 498 22.80 -23.25 -9.38
CA ARG A 498 22.14 -23.19 -10.69
C ARG A 498 20.74 -23.77 -10.59
N VAL A 499 19.79 -23.08 -11.21
CA VAL A 499 18.40 -23.52 -11.37
C VAL A 499 18.12 -23.67 -12.86
N ARG A 500 17.56 -24.80 -13.26
CA ARG A 500 17.14 -25.09 -14.63
C ARG A 500 15.63 -24.96 -14.72
N VAL A 501 15.14 -24.22 -15.71
CA VAL A 501 13.73 -24.20 -16.08
C VAL A 501 13.54 -25.18 -17.22
N LEU A 502 12.80 -26.26 -16.95
CA LEU A 502 12.60 -27.35 -17.90
C LEU A 502 11.47 -27.03 -18.89
N SER A 503 10.45 -26.31 -18.43
CA SER A 503 9.34 -25.80 -19.23
C SER A 503 8.54 -24.79 -18.39
N GLY A 504 7.73 -23.97 -19.04
CA GLY A 504 6.84 -23.06 -18.32
C GLY A 504 5.74 -22.46 -19.18
N THR A 505 4.78 -21.82 -18.53
CA THR A 505 3.68 -21.10 -19.17
C THR A 505 3.28 -19.91 -18.32
N ALA A 506 3.27 -18.73 -18.92
CA ALA A 506 2.66 -17.55 -18.36
C ALA A 506 1.17 -17.51 -18.73
N GLN A 507 0.30 -17.26 -17.75
CA GLN A 507 -1.12 -16.99 -17.95
C GLN A 507 -1.35 -15.49 -17.88
N LEU A 508 -1.74 -14.92 -19.02
CA LEU A 508 -1.89 -13.49 -19.21
C LEU A 508 -3.39 -13.13 -19.20
N PRO A 509 -3.89 -12.34 -18.24
CA PRO A 509 -5.29 -11.92 -18.20
C PRO A 509 -5.51 -10.81 -19.23
N LEU A 510 -5.90 -11.16 -20.46
CA LEU A 510 -6.08 -10.22 -21.57
C LEU A 510 -7.56 -9.94 -21.84
N LEU A 511 -7.91 -8.67 -22.00
CA LEU A 511 -9.27 -8.28 -22.39
C LEU A 511 -9.60 -8.76 -23.80
N THR A 512 -10.77 -9.36 -23.94
CA THR A 512 -11.30 -9.84 -25.23
C THR A 512 -12.09 -8.79 -26.00
N ARG A 513 -12.30 -7.59 -25.43
CA ARG A 513 -12.98 -6.46 -26.08
C ARG A 513 -12.19 -5.17 -25.94
N THR A 514 -12.46 -4.23 -26.84
CA THR A 514 -11.94 -2.86 -26.72
C THR A 514 -12.65 -2.14 -25.56
N ARG A 515 -12.03 -1.09 -25.04
CA ARG A 515 -12.58 -0.27 -23.96
C ARG A 515 -12.78 1.16 -24.42
N ASP A 516 -13.95 1.69 -24.11
CA ASP A 516 -14.21 3.11 -24.14
C ASP A 516 -13.71 3.74 -22.84
N PHE A 517 -12.96 4.83 -22.96
CA PHE A 517 -12.45 5.60 -21.83
C PHE A 517 -13.39 6.77 -21.59
N ASP A 518 -14.45 6.48 -20.86
CA ASP A 518 -15.62 7.33 -20.64
C ASP A 518 -15.48 8.30 -19.46
N LEU A 519 -14.38 8.23 -18.71
CA LEU A 519 -14.13 9.06 -17.53
C LEU A 519 -13.02 10.08 -17.78
N THR A 520 -13.16 11.25 -17.14
CA THR A 520 -12.13 12.28 -17.13
C THR A 520 -11.04 11.98 -16.11
N GLY A 521 -9.79 12.11 -16.53
CA GLY A 521 -8.62 12.05 -15.64
C GLY A 521 -7.34 12.34 -16.41
N GLY A 522 -6.22 12.21 -15.74
CA GLY A 522 -4.89 12.50 -16.25
C GLY A 522 -3.84 11.60 -15.61
N THR A 523 -2.58 11.97 -15.81
CA THR A 523 -1.42 11.20 -15.35
C THR A 523 -1.30 11.31 -13.84
N SER A 524 -1.15 10.17 -13.16
CA SER A 524 -0.79 10.12 -11.75
C SER A 524 0.66 10.53 -11.53
N GLU A 525 1.00 10.91 -10.30
CA GLU A 525 2.38 11.29 -9.93
C GLU A 525 3.38 10.11 -10.07
N ALA A 526 2.93 8.89 -9.77
CA ALA A 526 3.82 7.72 -9.74
C ALA A 526 4.13 7.16 -11.14
N LEU A 527 3.23 7.30 -12.10
CA LEU A 527 3.36 6.69 -13.43
C LEU A 527 4.58 7.20 -14.18
N GLY A 528 4.82 8.51 -14.20
CA GLY A 528 6.02 9.08 -14.85
C GLY A 528 7.32 8.56 -14.22
N LYS A 529 7.36 8.46 -12.88
CA LYS A 529 8.50 7.90 -12.15
C LYS A 529 8.68 6.41 -12.40
N TRP A 530 7.60 5.66 -12.57
CA TRP A 530 7.64 4.23 -12.88
C TRP A 530 8.25 4.00 -14.26
N MET A 531 7.70 4.65 -15.30
CA MET A 531 8.17 4.56 -16.68
C MET A 531 9.66 4.90 -16.81
N ALA A 532 10.16 5.85 -16.01
CA ALA A 532 11.57 6.26 -16.04
C ALA A 532 12.52 5.28 -15.33
N ARG A 533 12.07 4.56 -14.30
CA ARG A 533 12.94 3.73 -13.44
C ARG A 533 12.84 2.24 -13.69
N HIS A 534 11.68 1.78 -14.17
CA HIS A 534 11.40 0.37 -14.42
C HIS A 534 11.45 0.08 -15.91
N ALA A 535 12.43 0.67 -16.60
CA ALA A 535 12.69 0.47 -18.00
C ALA A 535 14.14 0.04 -18.22
N THR A 536 14.34 -0.83 -19.21
CA THR A 536 15.66 -1.29 -19.64
C THR A 536 15.71 -1.33 -21.17
N THR A 537 16.89 -1.57 -21.73
CA THR A 537 17.07 -1.79 -23.18
C THR A 537 17.57 -3.21 -23.40
N LEU A 538 16.79 -4.00 -24.12
CA LEU A 538 17.15 -5.39 -24.43
C LEU A 538 18.27 -5.45 -25.45
N SER A 539 19.15 -6.44 -25.31
CA SER A 539 20.24 -6.65 -26.26
C SER A 539 19.69 -7.10 -27.62
N PRO A 540 20.42 -6.81 -28.73
CA PRO A 540 20.05 -7.33 -30.05
C PRO A 540 20.03 -8.86 -30.13
N GLU A 541 20.69 -9.56 -29.21
CA GLU A 541 20.63 -11.02 -29.10
C GLU A 541 19.26 -11.47 -28.59
N VAL A 542 18.77 -10.87 -27.50
CA VAL A 542 17.44 -11.15 -26.93
C VAL A 542 16.35 -10.85 -27.94
N LEU A 543 16.43 -9.73 -28.67
CA LEU A 543 15.42 -9.34 -29.67
C LEU A 543 15.36 -10.27 -30.89
N ARG A 544 16.49 -10.90 -31.25
CA ARG A 544 16.62 -11.85 -32.37
C ARG A 544 16.36 -13.30 -31.96
N ALA A 545 16.29 -13.59 -30.67
CA ALA A 545 15.96 -14.94 -30.19
C ALA A 545 14.58 -15.38 -30.74
N PRO A 546 14.37 -16.68 -31.02
CA PRO A 546 13.10 -17.18 -31.52
C PRO A 546 11.94 -16.78 -30.60
N ALA A 547 10.97 -16.06 -31.17
CA ALA A 547 9.77 -15.67 -30.46
C ALA A 547 8.82 -16.87 -30.27
N VAL A 548 8.11 -16.89 -29.14
CA VAL A 548 6.99 -17.82 -28.93
C VAL A 548 5.74 -17.29 -29.65
N GLN A 549 4.88 -18.20 -30.10
CA GLN A 549 3.59 -17.84 -30.67
C GLN A 549 2.52 -17.84 -29.58
N VAL A 550 1.82 -16.73 -29.44
CA VAL A 550 0.72 -16.54 -28.48
C VAL A 550 -0.59 -16.31 -29.24
N GLY A 551 -1.64 -17.01 -28.85
CA GLY A 551 -2.99 -16.81 -29.40
C GLY A 551 -3.66 -15.57 -28.78
N PHE A 552 -3.22 -14.37 -29.19
CA PHE A 552 -3.80 -13.13 -28.71
C PHE A 552 -5.28 -13.00 -29.12
N PRO A 553 -6.16 -12.52 -28.22
CA PRO A 553 -7.57 -12.37 -28.54
C PRO A 553 -7.78 -11.31 -29.62
N ASP A 554 -8.65 -11.62 -30.58
CA ASP A 554 -9.20 -10.63 -31.50
C ASP A 554 -10.16 -9.74 -30.71
N ARG A 555 -9.73 -8.52 -30.38
CA ARG A 555 -10.54 -7.54 -29.63
C ARG A 555 -11.59 -6.93 -30.56
N GLY A 556 -12.65 -7.70 -30.82
CA GLY A 556 -13.78 -7.28 -31.64
C GLY A 556 -14.91 -6.65 -30.81
N GLY A 557 -15.45 -5.52 -31.30
CA GLY A 557 -16.61 -4.83 -30.73
C GLY A 557 -16.28 -3.90 -29.56
N ASP A 558 -16.82 -2.68 -29.62
CA ASP A 558 -16.75 -1.70 -28.54
C ASP A 558 -17.73 -2.06 -27.42
N ARG A 559 -17.41 -1.71 -26.17
CA ARG A 559 -18.20 -2.03 -24.98
C ARG A 559 -18.60 -0.81 -24.21
#